data_AF-A0A7Y6ZHS5-F1
#
_entry.id   AF-A0A7Y6ZHS5-F1
#
_cell.length_a   1.000
_cell.length_b   1.000
_cell.length_c   1.000
_cell.angle_alpha   90.00
_cell.angle_beta   90.00
_cell.angle_gamma   90.00
#
_symmetry.space_group_name_H-M   'P 1'
#
loop_
_entity.id
_entity.type
_entity.pdbx_description
1 polymer ?
#
loop_
_entity_poly.entity_id
_entity_poly.type
_entity_poly.pdbx_seq_one_letter_code
_entity_poly.pdbx_strand_id
1 'polypeptide(L)' 'MKIGQATIKDIARELNVSSSTVSRALKDYPGISDETKRKVKELAAKLNYRPNA' A
#
# COMPACT_ATOMS: atom_id res chain seq x y z
N MET A 1 12.49 -1.61 20.30
CA MET A 1 11.80 -2.47 19.32
C MET A 1 10.54 -1.75 18.87
N LYS A 2 10.51 -1.15 17.68
CA LYS A 2 9.34 -0.40 17.20
C LYS A 2 8.25 -1.39 16.83
N ILE A 3 7.14 -1.36 17.55
CA ILE A 3 5.86 -1.94 17.15
C ILE A 3 5.42 -1.10 15.95
N GLY A 4 5.95 -1.45 14.77
CA GLY A 4 5.86 -0.63 13.58
C GLY A 4 4.43 -0.63 13.08
N GLN A 5 3.74 0.49 13.21
CA GLN A 5 2.59 0.78 12.35
C GLN A 5 3.02 0.45 10.93
N ALA A 6 2.29 -0.47 10.30
CA ALA A 6 2.56 -0.81 8.92
C ALA A 6 2.56 0.46 8.09
N THR A 7 3.61 0.67 7.31
CA THR A 7 3.77 1.85 6.49
C THR A 7 3.54 1.52 5.02
N ILE A 8 3.40 2.55 4.20
CA ILE A 8 3.41 2.43 2.73
C ILE A 8 4.64 1.63 2.26
N LYS A 9 5.78 1.75 2.96
CA LYS A 9 7.02 1.02 2.63
C LYS A 9 6.88 -0.48 2.86
N ASP A 10 6.17 -0.91 3.90
CA ASP A 10 5.95 -2.34 4.18
C ASP A 10 5.06 -2.96 3.11
N ILE A 11 3.96 -2.29 2.76
CA ILE A 11 3.06 -2.71 1.67
C ILE A 11 3.82 -2.77 0.34
N ALA A 12 4.67 -1.77 0.08
CA ALA A 12 5.51 -1.72 -1.11
C ALA A 12 6.49 -2.89 -1.18
N ARG A 13 7.12 -3.23 -0.06
CA ARG A 13 8.07 -4.35 0.03
C ARG A 13 7.40 -5.69 -0.16
N GLU A 14 6.21 -5.88 0.42
CA GLU A 14 5.42 -7.10 0.31
C GLU A 14 4.93 -7.34 -1.13
N LEU A 15 4.52 -6.27 -1.81
CA LEU A 15 4.02 -6.33 -3.18
C LEU A 15 5.12 -6.19 -4.24
N ASN A 16 6.38 -6.08 -3.81
CA ASN A 16 7.53 -5.84 -4.67
C ASN A 16 7.36 -4.62 -5.60
N VAL A 17 6.68 -3.59 -5.11
CA VAL A 17 6.45 -2.33 -5.83
C VAL A 17 7.14 -1.18 -5.11
N SER A 18 7.23 -0.02 -5.76
CA SER A 18 7.74 1.19 -5.10
C SER A 18 6.69 1.80 -4.16
N SER A 19 7.12 2.50 -3.11
CA SER A 19 6.22 3.31 -2.27
C SER A 19 5.42 4.34 -3.08
N SER A 20 6.01 4.88 -4.15
CA SER A 20 5.35 5.73 -5.14
C SER A 20 4.20 5.01 -5.85
N THR A 21 4.35 3.71 -6.14
CA THR A 21 3.34 2.85 -6.76
C THR A 21 2.20 2.58 -5.79
N VAL A 22 2.49 2.31 -4.52
CA VAL A 22 1.47 2.14 -3.47
C VAL A 22 0.68 3.44 -3.25
N SER A 23 1.36 4.58 -3.19
CA SER A 23 0.72 5.90 -3.07
C SER A 23 -0.22 6.18 -4.27
N ARG A 24 0.23 5.87 -5.49
CA ARG A 24 -0.60 5.95 -6.70
C ARG A 24 -1.77 4.96 -6.67
N ALA A 25 -1.54 3.73 -6.22
CA ALA A 25 -2.56 2.69 -6.13
C ALA A 25 -3.67 3.06 -5.12
N LEU A 26 -3.29 3.65 -3.98
CA LEU A 26 -4.24 4.18 -2.99
C LEU A 26 -5.05 5.36 -3.54
N LYS A 27 -4.47 6.16 -4.43
CA LYS A 27 -5.13 7.26 -5.15
C LYS A 27 -5.87 6.84 -6.43
N ASP A 28 -6.01 5.54 -6.68
CA ASP A 28 -6.68 4.98 -7.86
C ASP A 28 -6.10 5.46 -9.21
N TYR A 29 -4.77 5.62 -9.27
CA TYR A 29 -4.10 6.07 -10.48
C TYR A 29 -4.29 5.08 -11.65
N PRO A 30 -4.63 5.54 -12.87
CA PRO A 30 -4.96 4.66 -14.00
C PRO A 30 -3.76 3.89 -14.58
N GLY A 31 -2.53 4.23 -14.17
CA GLY A 31 -1.32 3.50 -14.56
C GLY A 31 -0.99 2.27 -13.70
N ILE A 32 -1.87 1.89 -12.77
CA ILE A 32 -1.69 0.74 -11.88
C ILE A 32 -2.73 -0.32 -12.24
N SER A 33 -2.31 -1.56 -12.46
CA SER A 33 -3.25 -2.66 -12.68
C SER A 33 -4.23 -2.79 -11.51
N ASP A 34 -5.51 -3.02 -11.81
CA ASP A 34 -6.55 -3.17 -10.80
C ASP A 34 -6.28 -4.32 -9.83
N GLU A 35 -5.58 -5.36 -10.28
CA GLU A 35 -5.06 -6.42 -9.41
C GLU A 35 -4.11 -5.88 -8.34
N THR A 36 -3.14 -5.05 -8.72
CA THR A 36 -2.20 -4.41 -7.80
C THR A 36 -2.93 -3.45 -6.86
N LYS A 37 -3.90 -2.66 -7.35
CA LYS A 37 -4.73 -1.80 -6.49
C LYS A 37 -5.49 -2.60 -5.44
N ARG A 38 -6.10 -3.73 -5.83
CA ARG A 38 -6.79 -4.64 -4.90
C ARG A 38 -5.83 -5.17 -3.86
N LYS A 39 -4.70 -5.74 -4.28
CA LYS A 39 -3.69 -6.28 -3.37
C LYS A 39 -3.17 -5.22 -2.40
N VAL A 40 -2.90 -3.99 -2.87
CA VAL A 40 -2.52 -2.84 -2.02
C VAL A 40 -3.61 -2.53 -1.00
N LYS A 41 -4.87 -2.40 -1.42
CA LYS A 41 -6.00 -2.09 -0.53
C LYS A 41 -6.23 -3.21 0.49
N GLU A 42 -6.13 -4.48 0.10
CA GLU A 42 -6.24 -5.63 0.99
C GLU A 42 -5.11 -5.70 2.01
N LEU A 43 -3.85 -5.51 1.58
CA LEU A 43 -2.70 -5.46 2.48
C LEU A 43 -2.80 -4.27 3.42
N ALA A 44 -3.14 -3.09 2.90
CA ALA A 44 -3.37 -1.90 3.72
C ALA A 44 -4.44 -2.17 4.80
N ALA A 45 -5.55 -2.81 4.43
CA ALA A 45 -6.60 -3.19 5.38
C ALA A 45 -6.11 -4.21 6.42
N LYS A 46 -5.45 -5.30 6.00
CA LYS A 46 -4.87 -6.32 6.90
C LYS A 46 -3.88 -5.72 7.89
N LEU A 47 -3.06 -4.81 7.40
CA LEU A 47 -2.02 -4.15 8.16
C LEU A 47 -2.53 -2.98 9.03
N ASN A 48 -3.84 -2.72 9.02
CA ASN A 48 -4.44 -1.55 9.66
C ASN A 48 -3.76 -0.23 9.25
N TYR A 49 -3.25 -0.18 8.02
CA TYR A 49 -2.69 1.03 7.43
C TYR A 49 -3.82 2.03 7.23
N ARG A 50 -3.84 3.05 8.09
CA ARG A 50 -4.68 4.23 7.92
C ARG A 50 -3.84 5.28 7.20
N PRO A 51 -4.17 5.65 5.95
CA PRO A 51 -3.64 6.89 5.40
C PRO A 51 -4.11 8.00 6.35
N ASN A 52 -3.16 8.73 6.95
CA ASN A 52 -3.53 9.95 7.67
C ASN A 52 -4.17 10.88 6.64
N ALA A 53 -5.43 11.23 6.90
CA ALA A 53 -6.23 12.14 6.09
C ALA A 53 -5.64 13.56 6.11
#